data_AF-A0A2A9F9L3-F1
#
_entry.id   AF-A0A2A9F9L3-F1
#
_cell.length_a   1.000
_cell.length_b   1.000
_cell.length_c   1.000
_cell.angle_alpha   90.00
_cell.angle_beta   90.00
_cell.angle_gamma   90.00
#
_symmetry.space_group_name_H-M   'P 1'
#
loop_
_entity.id
_entity.type
_entity.pdbx_description
1 polymer ?
#
loop_
_entity_poly.entity_id
_entity_poly.type
_entity_poly.pdbx_seq_one_letter_code
_entity_poly.pdbx_strand_id
1 'polypeptide(L)'
;MSSIAIPDPRDILLAPVISEKSYGLLEDHKYTFIVRPDANKTQIKIAVEKVFGVKVVSVNTANRQGKRKRTRAGFGKRKDTKRAIVTLSPESKAIEIFGGPTA
;
A
#
# COMPACT_ATOMS: atom_id res chain seq x y z
N MET A 1 10.40 25.52 -9.60
CA MET A 1 9.54 26.16 -8.58
C MET A 1 8.40 25.20 -8.25
N SER A 2 8.62 24.19 -7.41
CA SER A 2 7.55 23.31 -6.95
C SER A 2 7.10 23.75 -5.57
N SER A 3 5.84 24.15 -5.48
CA SER A 3 5.10 24.53 -4.28
C SER A 3 5.49 23.73 -3.04
N ILE A 4 5.64 24.41 -1.92
CA ILE A 4 5.70 23.79 -0.58
C ILE A 4 4.28 23.29 -0.28
N ALA A 5 3.94 22.12 -0.80
CA ALA A 5 2.76 21.39 -0.35
C ALA A 5 3.11 20.78 1.02
N ILE A 6 2.29 21.07 2.03
CA ILE A 6 2.38 20.41 3.33
C ILE A 6 2.20 18.90 3.07
N PRO A 7 3.19 18.04 3.39
CA PRO A 7 3.11 16.63 3.02
C PRO A 7 2.04 15.91 3.85
N ASP A 8 0.93 15.53 3.21
CA ASP A 8 -0.11 14.72 3.83
C ASP A 8 0.31 13.23 3.82
N PRO A 9 0.26 12.54 4.97
CA PRO A 9 0.41 11.08 5.03
C PRO A 9 -0.42 10.29 4.01
N ARG A 10 -1.60 10.79 3.63
CA ARG A 10 -2.53 10.14 2.68
C ARG A 10 -1.98 10.11 1.26
N ASP A 11 -1.09 11.04 0.89
CA ASP A 11 -0.48 11.07 -0.45
C ASP A 11 0.47 9.89 -0.71
N ILE A 12 0.93 9.24 0.37
CA ILE A 12 1.84 8.09 0.30
C ILE A 12 1.07 6.80 0.02
N LEU A 13 -0.15 6.67 0.55
CA LEU A 13 -1.00 5.48 0.49
C LEU A 13 -2.03 5.64 -0.64
N LEU A 14 -1.76 5.04 -1.80
CA LEU A 14 -2.55 5.27 -3.00
C LEU A 14 -3.82 4.41 -3.06
N ALA A 15 -3.72 3.12 -2.75
CA ALA A 15 -4.84 2.18 -2.80
C ALA A 15 -4.57 0.87 -2.05
N PRO A 16 -5.61 0.18 -1.53
CA PRO A 16 -5.45 -1.20 -1.05
C PRO A 16 -5.24 -2.17 -2.22
N VAL A 17 -4.52 -3.26 -1.98
CA VAL A 17 -4.41 -4.38 -2.92
C VAL A 17 -5.43 -5.44 -2.53
N ILE A 18 -6.34 -5.78 -3.46
CA ILE A 18 -7.38 -6.79 -3.31
C ILE A 18 -7.02 -8.00 -4.19
N SER A 19 -6.83 -9.16 -3.56
CA SER A 19 -6.43 -10.44 -4.15
C SER A 19 -6.56 -11.55 -3.09
N GLU A 20 -6.66 -12.82 -3.49
CA GLU A 20 -6.68 -13.95 -2.53
C GLU A 20 -5.51 -13.91 -1.56
N LYS A 21 -4.29 -13.67 -2.08
CA LYS A 21 -3.09 -13.55 -1.24
C LYS A 21 -3.18 -12.41 -0.22
N SER A 22 -3.74 -11.27 -0.61
CA SER A 22 -3.88 -10.17 0.36
C SER A 22 -4.94 -10.49 1.42
N TYR A 23 -6.03 -11.17 1.06
CA TYR A 23 -7.02 -11.65 2.04
C TYR A 23 -6.43 -12.71 2.97
N GLY A 24 -5.68 -13.69 2.48
CA GLY A 24 -5.03 -14.69 3.33
C GLY A 24 -3.99 -14.09 4.29
N LEU A 25 -3.39 -12.95 3.92
CA LEU A 25 -2.49 -12.21 4.82
C LEU A 25 -3.25 -11.37 5.87
N LEU A 26 -4.55 -11.11 5.70
CA LEU A 26 -5.34 -10.39 6.71
C LEU A 26 -5.48 -11.20 8.00
N GLU A 27 -5.57 -12.54 7.90
CA GLU A 27 -5.60 -13.45 9.06
C GLU A 27 -4.36 -13.28 9.95
N ASP A 28 -3.21 -12.94 9.34
CA ASP A 28 -1.94 -12.66 10.01
C ASP A 28 -1.77 -11.18 10.43
N HIS A 29 -2.82 -10.35 10.38
CA HIS A 29 -2.75 -8.90 10.58
C HIS A 29 -1.78 -8.18 9.61
N LYS A 30 -1.65 -8.68 8.38
CA LYS A 30 -0.80 -8.09 7.33
C LYS A 30 -1.66 -7.47 6.23
N TYR A 31 -1.47 -6.18 6.01
CA TYR A 31 -2.23 -5.39 5.04
C TYR A 31 -1.34 -4.99 3.86
N THR A 32 -1.88 -5.08 2.64
CA THR A 32 -1.11 -4.74 1.44
C THR A 32 -1.65 -3.48 0.76
N PHE A 33 -0.78 -2.50 0.57
CA PHE A 33 -1.08 -1.23 -0.09
C PHE A 33 -0.24 -1.03 -1.35
N ILE A 34 -0.81 -0.34 -2.34
CA ILE A 34 -0.06 0.34 -3.39
C ILE A 34 0.35 1.69 -2.82
N VAL A 35 1.65 1.96 -2.85
CA VAL A 35 2.24 3.19 -2.31
C VAL A 35 2.97 3.96 -3.39
N ARG A 36 3.28 5.23 -3.09
CA ARG A 36 4.07 6.08 -3.99
C ARG A 36 5.44 5.44 -4.27
N PRO A 37 5.90 5.37 -5.53
CA PRO A 37 7.15 4.66 -5.88
C PRO A 37 8.43 5.23 -5.27
N ASP A 38 8.43 6.47 -4.84
CA ASP A 38 9.52 7.18 -4.16
C ASP A 38 9.48 7.02 -2.63
N ALA A 39 8.37 6.52 -2.06
CA ALA A 39 8.22 6.39 -0.61
C ALA A 39 9.17 5.35 -0.01
N ASN A 40 9.74 5.68 1.16
CA ASN A 40 10.57 4.78 1.95
C ASN A 40 9.75 4.03 3.02
N LYS A 41 10.32 2.98 3.62
CA LYS A 41 9.63 2.15 4.62
C LYS A 41 9.21 2.94 5.87
N THR A 42 10.04 3.88 6.31
CA THR A 42 9.79 4.71 7.50
C THR A 42 8.61 5.66 7.29
N GLN A 43 8.54 6.29 6.11
CA GLN A 43 7.45 7.15 5.69
C GLN A 43 6.14 6.37 5.59
N ILE A 44 6.16 5.16 5.02
CA ILE A 44 4.97 4.30 4.94
C ILE A 44 4.51 3.91 6.35
N LYS A 45 5.44 3.55 7.25
CA LYS A 45 5.12 3.24 8.65
C LYS A 45 4.40 4.41 9.32
N ILE A 46 5.01 5.60 9.30
CA ILE A 46 4.44 6.82 9.89
C ILE A 46 3.08 7.14 9.26
N ALA A 47 2.93 6.95 7.95
CA ALA A 47 1.69 7.25 7.25
C ALA A 47 0.55 6.33 7.68
N VAL A 48 0.80 5.02 7.78
CA VAL A 48 -0.22 4.05 8.22
C VAL A 48 -0.61 4.30 9.68
N GLU A 49 0.37 4.54 10.56
CA GLU A 49 0.11 4.83 11.97
C GLU A 49 -0.73 6.11 12.14
N LYS A 50 -0.43 7.17 11.38
CA LYS A 50 -1.17 8.45 11.45
C LYS A 50 -2.57 8.37 10.83
N VAL A 51 -2.72 7.70 9.69
CA VAL A 51 -3.99 7.67 8.95
C VAL A 51 -5.01 6.76 9.64
N PHE A 52 -4.56 5.64 10.20
CA PHE A 52 -5.46 4.62 10.77
C PHE A 52 -5.40 4.53 12.30
N GLY A 53 -4.48 5.23 12.97
CA GLY A 53 -4.36 5.19 14.43
C GLY A 53 -3.95 3.82 14.97
N VAL A 54 -3.21 3.03 14.18
CA VAL A 54 -2.76 1.66 14.50
C VAL A 54 -1.27 1.63 14.81
N LYS A 55 -0.79 0.54 15.42
CA LYS A 55 0.63 0.33 15.72
C LYS A 55 1.25 -0.64 14.72
N VAL A 56 2.30 -0.20 14.01
CA VAL A 56 2.94 -1.00 12.96
C VAL A 56 4.21 -1.66 13.48
N VAL A 57 4.30 -2.99 13.31
CA VAL A 57 5.48 -3.78 13.68
C VAL A 57 6.56 -3.64 12.61
N SER A 58 6.22 -3.97 11.36
CA SER A 58 7.18 -4.01 10.26
C SER A 58 6.55 -3.65 8.91
N VAL A 59 7.38 -3.16 7.99
CA VAL A 59 7.00 -2.81 6.63
C VAL A 59 7.95 -3.48 5.62
N ASN A 60 7.37 -4.24 4.70
CA ASN A 60 8.07 -4.87 3.60
C ASN A 60 7.60 -4.25 2.28
N THR A 61 8.55 -3.88 1.41
CA THR A 61 8.24 -3.22 0.14
C THR A 61 8.72 -4.04 -1.03
N ALA A 62 7.94 -4.08 -2.11
CA ALA A 62 8.30 -4.74 -3.36
C ALA A 62 7.99 -3.82 -4.56
N ASN A 63 8.95 -3.67 -5.47
CA ASN A 63 8.76 -2.97 -6.73
C ASN A 63 8.27 -3.96 -7.78
N ARG A 64 7.18 -3.63 -8.48
CA ARG A 64 6.60 -4.44 -9.54
C ARG A 64 6.65 -3.69 -10.86
N GLN A 65 7.41 -4.26 -11.80
CA GLN A 65 7.47 -3.75 -13.16
C GLN A 65 6.14 -3.99 -13.88
N GLY A 66 5.64 -2.96 -14.54
CA GLY A 66 4.46 -2.98 -15.37
C GLY A 66 4.67 -3.84 -16.61
N LYS A 67 3.67 -4.67 -16.91
CA LYS A 67 3.72 -5.57 -18.07
C LYS A 67 3.72 -4.78 -19.38
N ARG A 68 4.55 -5.19 -20.33
CA ARG A 68 4.44 -4.77 -21.74
C ARG A 68 3.27 -5.48 -22.39
N LYS A 69 2.50 -4.76 -23.21
CA LYS A 69 1.30 -5.26 -23.90
C LYS A 69 1.31 -4.78 -25.34
N ARG A 70 1.04 -5.70 -26.27
CA ARG A 70 0.92 -5.41 -27.70
C ARG A 70 -0.48 -4.86 -27.98
N THR A 71 -0.52 -3.84 -28.81
CA THR A 71 -1.72 -3.23 -29.39
C THR A 71 -1.52 -3.07 -30.89
N ARG A 72 -2.55 -2.69 -31.66
CA ARG A 72 -2.44 -2.42 -33.10
C ARG A 72 -1.32 -1.41 -33.42
N ALA A 73 -1.15 -0.40 -32.56
CA ALA A 73 -0.17 0.67 -32.74
C ALA A 73 1.26 0.30 -32.30
N GLY A 74 1.46 -0.81 -31.58
CA GLY A 74 2.78 -1.24 -31.09
C GLY A 74 2.77 -1.79 -29.65
N PHE A 75 3.95 -1.80 -29.01
CA PHE A 75 4.13 -2.28 -27.64
C PHE A 75 4.03 -1.14 -26.62
N GLY A 76 2.91 -1.07 -25.90
CA GLY A 76 2.76 -0.20 -24.73
C GLY A 76 3.26 -0.88 -23.44
N LYS A 77 3.51 -0.09 -22.39
CA LYS A 77 3.87 -0.58 -21.05
C LYS A 77 2.90 -0.02 -20.01
N ARG A 78 2.45 -0.87 -19.07
CA ARG A 78 1.66 -0.42 -17.90
C ARG A 78 2.56 0.29 -16.89
N LYS A 79 1.98 1.09 -15.98
CA LYS A 79 2.72 1.77 -14.91
C LYS A 79 3.41 0.77 -13.98
N ASP A 80 4.62 1.13 -13.55
CA ASP A 80 5.32 0.43 -12.47
C ASP A 80 4.67 0.81 -11.13
N THR A 81 4.68 -0.10 -10.17
CA THR A 81 4.04 0.12 -8.86
C THR A 81 4.94 -0.36 -7.73
N LYS A 82 4.89 0.33 -6.59
CA LYS A 82 5.47 -0.15 -5.34
C LYS A 82 4.35 -0.69 -4.46
N ARG A 83 4.51 -1.90 -3.95
CA ARG A 83 3.61 -2.51 -2.97
C ARG A 83 4.27 -2.50 -1.61
N ALA A 84 3.51 -2.16 -0.58
CA ALA A 84 3.92 -2.25 0.80
C ALA A 84 3.03 -3.26 1.52
N ILE A 85 3.65 -4.28 2.12
CA ILE A 85 3.02 -5.21 3.05
C ILE A 85 3.36 -4.69 4.44
N VAL A 86 2.33 -4.38 5.22
CA VAL A 86 2.44 -3.74 6.52
C VAL A 86 1.90 -4.71 7.56
N THR A 87 2.76 -5.09 8.50
CA THR A 87 2.40 -5.97 9.61
C THR A 87 1.98 -5.11 10.80
N LEU A 88 0.75 -5.28 11.27
CA LEU A 88 0.27 -4.59 12.45
C LEU A 88 0.59 -5.38 13.73
N SER A 89 0.51 -4.69 14.87
CA SER A 89 0.58 -5.33 16.18
C SER A 89 -0.71 -6.12 16.47
N PRO A 90 -0.64 -7.29 17.15
CA PRO A 90 -1.83 -8.09 17.48
C PRO A 90 -2.90 -7.32 18.27
N GLU A 91 -2.51 -6.30 19.04
CA GLU A 91 -3.40 -5.48 19.86
C GLU A 91 -4.11 -4.36 19.08
N SER A 92 -3.76 -4.16 17.81
CA SER A 92 -4.28 -3.05 17.01
C SER A 92 -5.60 -3.38 16.32
N LYS A 93 -6.43 -2.35 16.12
CA LYS A 93 -7.70 -2.47 15.42
C LYS A 93 -7.49 -2.90 13.96
N ALA A 94 -8.39 -3.74 13.46
CA ALA A 94 -8.42 -4.09 12.05
C ALA A 94 -8.72 -2.85 11.19
N ILE A 95 -8.12 -2.78 10.00
CA ILE A 95 -8.36 -1.69 9.06
C ILE A 95 -9.63 -1.99 8.24
N GLU A 96 -10.70 -1.24 8.49
CA GLU A 96 -12.06 -1.46 7.93
C GLU A 96 -12.14 -1.26 6.41
N ILE A 97 -11.18 -0.58 5.77
CA ILE A 97 -11.21 -0.28 4.34
C ILE A 97 -11.08 -1.52 3.42
N PHE A 98 -10.69 -2.68 3.98
CA PHE A 98 -10.44 -3.90 3.22
C PHE A 98 -11.69 -4.77 2.98
N GLY A 99 -12.87 -4.33 3.44
CA GLY A 99 -14.17 -4.90 3.04
C GLY A 99 -14.36 -6.39 3.33
N GLY A 100 -13.71 -6.94 4.36
CA GLY A 100 -14.00 -8.28 4.91
C GLY A 100 -15.15 -8.22 5.92
N PRO A 101 -15.85 -9.35 6.21
CA PRO A 101 -17.22 -9.34 6.69
C PRO A 101 -17.32 -8.60 8.01
N THR A 102 -18.13 -7.54 8.01
CA THR A 102 -18.68 -6.91 9.20
C THR A 102 -19.30 -8.00 10.08
N ALA A 103 -18.77 -8.18 11.29
CA ALA A 103 -19.52 -8.76 12.39
C ALA A 103 -20.53 -7.74 12.90
#